data_AF-A0A200Q9C8-F1
#
_entry.id   AF-A0A200Q9C8-F1
#
_cell.length_a   1.000
_cell.length_b   1.000
_cell.length_c   1.000
_cell.angle_alpha   90.00
_cell.angle_beta   90.00
_cell.angle_gamma   90.00
#
_symmetry.space_group_name_H-M   'P 1'
#
loop_
_entity.id
_entity.type
_entity.pdbx_description
1 polymer ?
#
loop_
_entity_poly.entity_id
_entity_poly.type
_entity_poly.pdbx_seq_one_letter_code
_entity_poly.pdbx_strand_id
1 'polypeptide(L)'
;MEGSFYSLSPRIGVYSSHLPPKVTDNNYHFVESGLGPEDQIATNVALIYHQMVSGAKKTELFMGCPYRTGEDGFCDGPGTLELAPHNTLHAWVGSNLNPERENMGTFYSAVRDPIFYAHHSNIDRLWDVWKGLRGNKSSEIVDPDCLDSYFFFHNEKSQLVRIKVSDVLGVTKLKYTYQWVKNPWFNARPKPSVPLHIARHTLDMRDNNNQNGLPLSSNNITLDFGPKVDETKIGPESREFAGTFVYMPRGVRLVMNEGDTINVKRKTKLKLGISELLEDLEADGDENIWVTLVPRGGTGVNTTIDGFGLNTCNED
;
A
#
# COMPACT_ATOMS: atom_id res chain seq x y z
N MET A 1 -4.35 2.79 12.28
CA MET A 1 -4.77 4.13 11.80
C MET A 1 -5.69 3.94 10.61
N GLU A 2 -6.83 4.63 10.57
CA GLU A 2 -7.81 4.60 9.47
C GLU A 2 -7.93 5.99 8.83
N GLY A 3 -8.00 6.09 7.50
CA GLY A 3 -8.27 7.36 6.79
C GLY A 3 -8.87 7.14 5.40
N SER A 4 -9.66 8.10 4.89
CA SER A 4 -10.29 8.02 3.56
C SER A 4 -9.53 8.84 2.52
N PHE A 5 -9.29 8.31 1.31
CA PHE A 5 -8.54 8.98 0.24
C PHE A 5 -9.32 9.04 -1.09
N TYR A 6 -9.03 10.05 -1.92
CA TYR A 6 -9.52 10.20 -3.31
C TYR A 6 -8.32 10.44 -4.23
N SER A 7 -8.32 10.01 -5.51
CA SER A 7 -7.17 10.27 -6.40
C SER A 7 -7.59 10.50 -7.85
N LEU A 8 -6.91 11.42 -8.54
CA LEU A 8 -6.96 11.62 -10.00
C LEU A 8 -5.53 11.65 -10.55
N SER A 9 -5.30 10.97 -11.68
CA SER A 9 -3.97 10.74 -12.27
C SER A 9 -3.48 11.95 -13.10
N PRO A 10 -2.31 12.54 -12.81
CA PRO A 10 -1.68 13.53 -13.68
C PRO A 10 -0.69 12.87 -14.67
N ARG A 11 -0.59 13.42 -15.89
CA ARG A 11 0.47 13.12 -16.86
C ARG A 11 1.60 14.15 -16.70
N ILE A 12 2.77 13.73 -16.21
CA ILE A 12 4.00 14.55 -16.27
C ILE A 12 5.14 13.66 -16.76
N GLY A 13 5.82 14.13 -17.81
CA GLY A 13 6.81 13.40 -18.58
C GLY A 13 8.24 13.52 -18.06
N VAL A 14 8.88 12.37 -17.93
CA VAL A 14 10.31 12.11 -18.14
C VAL A 14 10.39 10.69 -18.71
N TYR A 15 10.74 10.51 -19.99
CA TYR A 15 10.73 9.20 -20.65
C TYR A 15 11.82 8.29 -20.05
N SER A 16 11.42 7.39 -19.15
CA SER A 16 12.29 6.42 -18.49
C SER A 16 11.70 5.05 -18.77
N SER A 17 12.37 4.26 -19.60
CA SER A 17 12.05 2.85 -19.72
C SER A 17 12.78 2.11 -18.60
N HIS A 18 12.02 1.40 -17.79
CA HIS A 18 12.50 0.67 -16.60
C HIS A 18 13.11 -0.68 -16.94
N LEU A 19 13.93 -0.68 -17.98
CA LEU A 19 14.59 -1.85 -18.50
C LEU A 19 15.85 -2.17 -17.69
N PRO A 20 16.35 -3.42 -17.75
CA PRO A 20 17.64 -3.78 -17.18
C PRO A 20 18.74 -2.81 -17.62
N PRO A 21 19.68 -2.46 -16.72
CA PRO A 21 19.94 -3.08 -15.41
C PRO A 21 19.24 -2.38 -14.22
N LYS A 22 18.19 -1.58 -14.45
CA LYS A 22 17.56 -0.78 -13.39
C LYS A 22 16.91 -1.67 -12.32
N VAL A 23 17.17 -1.37 -11.04
CA VAL A 23 16.49 -1.99 -9.90
C VAL A 23 15.07 -1.44 -9.79
N THR A 24 14.10 -2.30 -9.50
CA THR A 24 12.71 -1.87 -9.30
C THR A 24 12.59 -0.86 -8.17
N ASP A 25 11.68 0.09 -8.29
CA ASP A 25 11.24 0.90 -7.16
C ASP A 25 9.92 0.35 -6.63
N ASN A 26 9.98 -0.37 -5.51
CA ASN A 26 8.81 -1.00 -4.92
C ASN A 26 7.89 0.02 -4.24
N ASN A 27 8.32 1.27 -4.06
CA ASN A 27 7.51 2.38 -3.55
C ASN A 27 7.34 3.48 -4.60
N TYR A 28 7.26 3.11 -5.88
CA TYR A 28 7.20 4.07 -6.98
C TYR A 28 5.90 4.89 -6.99
N HIS A 29 6.05 6.22 -6.97
CA HIS A 29 4.96 7.20 -6.98
C HIS A 29 4.95 8.04 -8.26
N PHE A 30 5.18 7.44 -9.43
CA PHE A 30 5.28 8.14 -10.72
C PHE A 30 6.40 9.17 -10.81
N VAL A 31 7.32 9.16 -9.84
CA VAL A 31 8.50 10.02 -9.77
C VAL A 31 9.68 9.13 -9.46
N GLU A 32 10.76 9.29 -10.22
CA GLU A 32 11.99 8.54 -10.00
C GLU A 32 12.60 8.92 -8.66
N SER A 33 12.98 7.90 -7.87
CA SER A 33 13.67 8.10 -6.59
C SER A 33 15.05 8.76 -6.76
N GLY A 34 15.69 8.55 -7.91
CA GLY A 34 17.07 9.00 -8.17
C GLY A 34 18.13 8.22 -7.37
N LEU A 35 17.73 7.16 -6.66
CA LEU A 35 18.61 6.35 -5.82
C LEU A 35 19.53 5.46 -6.67
N GLY A 36 20.73 5.20 -6.13
CA GLY A 36 21.62 4.17 -6.66
C GLY A 36 21.05 2.76 -6.43
N PRO A 37 21.56 1.73 -7.14
CA PRO A 37 21.06 0.36 -7.02
C PRO A 37 21.07 -0.19 -5.59
N GLU A 38 22.12 0.06 -4.81
CA GLU A 38 22.25 -0.44 -3.44
C GLU A 38 21.23 0.21 -2.49
N ASP A 39 21.07 1.53 -2.57
CA ASP A 39 20.10 2.27 -1.77
C ASP A 39 18.66 1.91 -2.15
N GLN A 40 18.38 1.69 -3.43
CA GLN A 40 17.08 1.22 -3.90
C GLN A 40 16.77 -0.19 -3.38
N ILE A 41 17.76 -1.08 -3.34
CA ILE A 41 17.60 -2.42 -2.73
C ILE A 41 17.30 -2.29 -1.23
N ALA A 42 18.05 -1.46 -0.49
CA ALA A 42 17.81 -1.25 0.93
C ALA A 42 16.39 -0.71 1.20
N THR A 43 15.96 0.27 0.41
CA THR A 43 14.60 0.85 0.47
C THR A 43 13.53 -0.19 0.19
N ASN A 44 13.71 -1.01 -0.87
CA ASN A 44 12.78 -2.08 -1.21
C ASN A 44 12.70 -3.13 -0.09
N VAL A 45 13.83 -3.52 0.48
CA VAL A 45 13.92 -4.50 1.57
C VAL A 45 13.19 -3.99 2.81
N ALA A 46 13.38 -2.72 3.18
CA ALA A 46 12.68 -2.08 4.29
C ALA A 46 11.16 -1.98 4.03
N LEU A 47 10.76 -1.61 2.80
CA LEU A 47 9.35 -1.57 2.43
C LEU A 47 8.68 -2.95 2.58
N ILE A 48 9.29 -4.02 2.07
CA ILE A 48 8.68 -5.35 2.19
C ILE A 48 8.59 -5.79 3.65
N TYR A 49 9.55 -5.42 4.52
CA TYR A 49 9.40 -5.64 5.97
C TYR A 49 8.12 -4.98 6.50
N HIS A 50 7.88 -3.71 6.15
CA HIS A 50 6.66 -3.02 6.56
C HIS A 50 5.39 -3.72 6.06
N GLN A 51 5.37 -4.09 4.78
CA GLN A 51 4.17 -4.64 4.14
C GLN A 51 3.88 -6.10 4.51
N MET A 52 4.90 -6.86 4.96
CA MET A 52 4.79 -8.28 5.30
C MET A 52 4.82 -8.59 6.80
N VAL A 53 5.42 -7.72 7.61
CA VAL A 53 5.71 -7.98 9.03
C VAL A 53 5.01 -6.97 9.92
N SER A 54 5.47 -5.71 9.97
CA SER A 54 4.98 -4.73 10.95
C SER A 54 3.55 -4.27 10.66
N GLY A 55 3.23 -4.01 9.39
CA GLY A 55 1.95 -3.50 8.93
C GLY A 55 0.91 -4.59 8.69
N ALA A 56 1.32 -5.86 8.55
CA ALA A 56 0.46 -6.99 8.20
C ALA A 56 0.23 -7.95 9.37
N LYS A 57 0.09 -7.43 10.59
CA LYS A 57 -0.15 -8.25 11.80
C LYS A 57 -1.52 -8.93 11.82
N LYS A 58 -2.49 -8.52 10.99
CA LYS A 58 -3.84 -9.10 10.92
C LYS A 58 -4.22 -9.43 9.49
N THR A 59 -5.08 -10.43 9.32
CA THR A 59 -5.64 -10.80 8.01
C THR A 59 -6.30 -9.62 7.29
N GLU A 60 -7.06 -8.78 8.00
CA GLU A 60 -7.70 -7.59 7.41
C GLU A 60 -6.70 -6.51 6.96
N LEU A 61 -5.51 -6.44 7.57
CA LEU A 61 -4.45 -5.52 7.15
C LEU A 61 -3.74 -6.06 5.91
N PHE A 62 -3.51 -7.36 5.86
CA PHE A 62 -2.83 -8.01 4.75
C PHE A 62 -3.71 -8.16 3.50
N MET A 63 -4.96 -8.61 3.68
CA MET A 63 -5.91 -8.91 2.60
C MET A 63 -6.74 -7.71 2.17
N GLY A 64 -6.88 -6.71 3.05
CA GLY A 64 -7.82 -5.61 2.87
C GLY A 64 -9.20 -5.92 3.45
N CYS A 65 -10.13 -4.99 3.24
CA CYS A 65 -11.46 -5.08 3.82
C CYS A 65 -12.40 -6.02 3.05
N PRO A 66 -13.42 -6.60 3.72
CA PRO A 66 -14.39 -7.46 3.07
C PRO A 66 -15.15 -6.77 1.93
N TYR A 67 -15.35 -7.48 0.84
CA TYR A 67 -16.21 -7.08 -0.27
C TYR A 67 -17.41 -8.01 -0.34
N ARG A 68 -18.61 -7.47 -0.08
CA ARG A 68 -19.87 -8.23 -0.03
C ARG A 68 -20.88 -7.70 -1.04
N THR A 69 -21.85 -8.54 -1.38
CA THR A 69 -23.00 -8.15 -2.19
C THR A 69 -23.92 -7.19 -1.43
N GLY A 70 -24.53 -6.24 -2.14
CA GLY A 70 -25.45 -5.25 -1.57
C GLY A 70 -24.85 -3.85 -1.48
N GLU A 71 -25.71 -2.86 -1.26
CA GLU A 71 -25.36 -1.43 -1.27
C GLU A 71 -24.33 -1.07 -0.19
N ASP A 72 -24.42 -1.69 0.99
CA ASP A 72 -23.49 -1.50 2.11
C ASP A 72 -22.32 -2.49 2.14
N GLY A 73 -22.26 -3.42 1.17
CA GLY A 73 -21.24 -4.47 1.11
C GLY A 73 -19.92 -4.02 0.47
N PHE A 74 -19.91 -2.86 -0.18
CA PHE A 74 -18.73 -2.33 -0.86
C PHE A 74 -17.75 -1.70 0.12
N CYS A 75 -16.55 -2.27 0.22
CA CYS A 75 -15.42 -1.62 0.85
C CYS A 75 -14.23 -1.56 -0.13
N ASP A 76 -13.77 -0.35 -0.43
CA ASP A 76 -12.51 -0.09 -1.14
C ASP A 76 -11.46 0.18 -0.07
N GLY A 77 -10.67 -0.83 0.28
CA GLY A 77 -9.67 -0.76 1.33
C GLY A 77 -8.64 -1.85 1.11
N PRO A 78 -7.69 -1.63 0.17
CA PRO A 78 -6.70 -2.63 -0.21
C PRO A 78 -5.79 -3.01 0.96
N GLY A 79 -5.34 -4.26 0.95
CA GLY A 79 -4.35 -4.74 1.92
C GLY A 79 -2.95 -4.18 1.68
N THR A 80 -2.04 -4.45 2.62
CA THR A 80 -0.65 -3.99 2.59
C THR A 80 0.03 -4.29 1.24
N LEU A 81 0.01 -5.55 0.81
CA LEU A 81 0.66 -5.95 -0.45
C LEU A 81 0.01 -5.40 -1.70
N GLU A 82 -1.33 -5.25 -1.72
CA GLU A 82 -2.05 -4.67 -2.86
C GLU A 82 -1.66 -3.21 -3.06
N LEU A 83 -1.53 -2.45 -1.96
CA LEU A 83 -1.04 -1.06 -1.97
C LEU A 83 0.40 -0.97 -2.46
N ALA A 84 1.30 -1.71 -1.84
CA ALA A 84 2.69 -1.81 -2.24
C ALA A 84 3.29 -3.16 -1.79
N PRO A 85 4.02 -3.88 -2.66
CA PRO A 85 4.58 -3.39 -3.91
C PRO A 85 3.70 -3.65 -5.15
N HIS A 86 2.48 -4.20 -5.01
CA HIS A 86 1.67 -4.58 -6.18
C HIS A 86 1.33 -3.36 -7.08
N ASN A 87 0.57 -2.38 -6.56
CA ASN A 87 0.17 -1.22 -7.35
C ASN A 87 1.37 -0.38 -7.81
N THR A 88 2.38 -0.23 -6.96
CA THR A 88 3.60 0.54 -7.27
C THR A 88 4.43 -0.11 -8.37
N LEU A 89 4.56 -1.44 -8.39
CA LEU A 89 5.29 -2.15 -9.46
C LEU A 89 4.52 -2.15 -10.78
N HIS A 90 3.20 -2.25 -10.74
CA HIS A 90 2.39 -2.01 -11.94
C HIS A 90 2.64 -0.61 -12.52
N ALA A 91 2.60 0.43 -11.67
CA ALA A 91 2.91 1.79 -12.06
C ALA A 91 4.35 1.95 -12.58
N TRP A 92 5.32 1.28 -11.95
CA TRP A 92 6.73 1.31 -12.33
C TRP A 92 6.95 0.65 -13.69
N VAL A 93 6.44 -0.56 -13.93
CA VAL A 93 6.62 -1.27 -15.22
C VAL A 93 5.81 -0.61 -16.35
N GLY A 94 4.65 -0.01 -16.03
CA GLY A 94 3.79 0.66 -16.99
C GLY A 94 4.51 1.78 -17.76
N SER A 95 4.41 1.76 -19.09
CA SER A 95 5.17 2.66 -19.95
C SER A 95 4.58 4.06 -19.95
N ASN A 96 5.34 5.05 -19.52
CA ASN A 96 4.91 6.45 -19.57
C ASN A 96 4.84 7.04 -21.00
N LEU A 97 5.20 6.26 -22.03
CA LEU A 97 4.98 6.60 -23.43
C LEU A 97 3.51 6.39 -23.84
N ASN A 98 2.77 5.56 -23.10
CA ASN A 98 1.38 5.26 -23.40
C ASN A 98 0.42 6.14 -22.57
N PRO A 99 -0.74 6.54 -23.13
CA PRO A 99 -1.64 7.50 -22.49
C PRO A 99 -2.10 7.13 -21.08
N GLU A 100 -2.36 5.84 -20.83
CA GLU A 100 -2.80 5.29 -19.53
C GLU A 100 -1.75 4.36 -18.91
N ARG A 101 -0.49 4.50 -19.33
CA ARG A 101 0.66 3.70 -18.88
C ARG A 101 0.57 2.21 -19.21
N GLU A 102 -0.07 1.88 -20.32
CA GLU A 102 -0.19 0.53 -20.82
C GLU A 102 1.19 -0.12 -21.02
N ASN A 103 1.36 -1.43 -20.83
CA ASN A 103 0.33 -2.38 -20.38
C ASN A 103 0.24 -2.42 -18.85
N MET A 104 1.35 -2.71 -18.15
CA MET A 104 1.34 -2.97 -16.71
C MET A 104 0.75 -1.84 -15.85
N GLY A 105 0.77 -0.57 -16.27
CA GLY A 105 0.31 0.55 -15.47
C GLY A 105 -1.21 0.71 -15.34
N THR A 106 -2.02 -0.12 -16.01
CA THR A 106 -3.47 -0.07 -15.90
C THR A 106 -4.11 -1.46 -16.04
N PHE A 107 -5.13 -1.73 -15.22
CA PHE A 107 -5.70 -3.08 -15.09
C PHE A 107 -6.26 -3.67 -16.38
N TYR A 108 -6.84 -2.86 -17.27
CA TYR A 108 -7.48 -3.38 -18.48
C TYR A 108 -6.49 -3.91 -19.53
N SER A 109 -5.21 -3.50 -19.44
CA SER A 109 -4.16 -3.88 -20.38
C SER A 109 -3.01 -4.63 -19.72
N ALA A 110 -2.88 -4.63 -18.39
CA ALA A 110 -1.78 -5.26 -17.66
C ALA A 110 -1.51 -6.71 -18.10
N VAL A 111 -2.56 -7.51 -18.26
CA VAL A 111 -2.48 -8.93 -18.67
C VAL A 111 -1.87 -9.15 -20.07
N ARG A 112 -1.76 -8.10 -20.89
CA ARG A 112 -1.15 -8.15 -22.22
C ARG A 112 0.37 -8.17 -22.17
N ASP A 113 0.97 -7.83 -21.02
CA ASP A 113 2.39 -7.99 -20.76
C ASP A 113 2.66 -9.32 -20.05
N PRO A 114 3.46 -10.24 -20.61
CA PRO A 114 3.77 -11.51 -19.96
C PRO A 114 4.36 -11.39 -18.55
N ILE A 115 5.02 -10.27 -18.21
CA ILE A 115 5.57 -10.05 -16.86
C ILE A 115 4.47 -9.98 -15.78
N PHE A 116 3.24 -9.68 -16.16
CA PHE A 116 2.07 -9.70 -15.29
C PHE A 116 1.96 -11.00 -14.50
N TYR A 117 2.10 -12.14 -15.19
CA TYR A 117 1.95 -13.46 -14.56
C TYR A 117 3.12 -13.75 -13.60
N ALA A 118 4.34 -13.31 -13.93
CA ALA A 118 5.49 -13.46 -13.04
C ALA A 118 5.36 -12.54 -11.79
N HIS A 119 4.87 -11.31 -11.98
CA HIS A 119 4.55 -10.39 -10.89
C HIS A 119 3.52 -11.00 -9.93
N HIS A 120 2.37 -11.42 -10.45
CA HIS A 120 1.31 -12.03 -9.64
C HIS A 120 1.70 -13.38 -9.05
N SER A 121 2.57 -14.15 -9.70
CA SER A 121 3.15 -15.37 -9.13
C SER A 121 3.95 -15.07 -7.86
N ASN A 122 4.70 -13.95 -7.82
CA ASN A 122 5.39 -13.56 -6.60
C ASN A 122 4.45 -12.95 -5.55
N ILE A 123 3.35 -12.29 -5.94
CA ILE A 123 2.31 -11.85 -5.00
C ILE A 123 1.64 -13.07 -4.32
N ASP A 124 1.28 -14.10 -5.09
CA ASP A 124 0.74 -15.36 -4.55
C ASP A 124 1.75 -16.07 -3.64
N ARG A 125 3.03 -16.10 -4.02
CA ARG A 125 4.11 -16.58 -3.15
C ARG A 125 4.17 -15.85 -1.82
N LEU A 126 4.02 -14.52 -1.83
CA LEU A 126 4.08 -13.73 -0.60
C LEU A 126 2.91 -14.05 0.34
N TRP A 127 1.73 -14.37 -0.17
CA TRP A 127 0.65 -14.89 0.67
C TRP A 127 1.04 -16.19 1.39
N ASP A 128 1.66 -17.14 0.68
CA ASP A 128 2.15 -18.39 1.30
C ASP A 128 3.21 -18.12 2.38
N VAL A 129 4.16 -17.21 2.10
CA VAL A 129 5.17 -16.79 3.06
C VAL A 129 4.52 -16.13 4.29
N TRP A 130 3.59 -15.20 4.11
CA TRP A 130 2.92 -14.48 5.20
C TRP A 130 2.17 -15.44 6.14
N LYS A 131 1.44 -16.42 5.59
CA LYS A 131 0.79 -17.48 6.40
C LYS A 131 1.80 -18.23 7.27
N GLY A 132 2.97 -18.56 6.70
CA GLY A 132 4.07 -19.21 7.41
C GLY A 132 4.61 -18.36 8.57
N LEU A 133 4.73 -17.04 8.40
CA LEU A 133 5.20 -16.12 9.44
C LEU A 133 4.23 -16.01 10.62
N ARG A 134 2.93 -16.09 10.34
CA ARG A 134 1.85 -15.88 11.30
C ARG A 134 1.46 -17.15 12.06
N GLY A 135 2.03 -18.30 11.70
CA GLY A 135 1.64 -19.60 12.23
C GLY A 135 0.18 -19.89 11.86
N ASN A 136 0.00 -20.61 10.74
CA ASN A 136 -1.23 -20.98 10.01
C ASN A 136 -2.64 -20.68 10.59
N LYS A 137 -2.84 -20.75 11.92
CA LYS A 137 -4.06 -20.38 12.63
C LYS A 137 -4.38 -18.89 12.62
N SER A 138 -3.41 -17.97 12.79
CA SER A 138 -3.71 -16.52 12.85
C SER A 138 -3.87 -15.86 11.47
N SER A 139 -3.67 -16.63 10.40
CA SER A 139 -3.82 -16.24 9.00
C SER A 139 -5.06 -16.83 8.32
N GLU A 140 -5.92 -17.50 9.09
CA GLU A 140 -7.08 -18.22 8.54
C GLU A 140 -8.20 -17.22 8.18
N ILE A 141 -8.58 -17.21 6.92
CA ILE A 141 -9.79 -16.52 6.47
C ILE A 141 -10.97 -17.39 6.95
N VAL A 142 -11.73 -16.90 7.92
CA VAL A 142 -12.86 -17.64 8.52
C VAL A 142 -14.24 -17.11 8.09
N ASP A 143 -14.27 -15.97 7.41
CA ASP A 143 -15.51 -15.33 6.95
C ASP A 143 -16.20 -16.21 5.89
N PRO A 144 -17.40 -16.77 6.17
CA PRO A 144 -18.11 -17.62 5.22
C PRO A 144 -18.43 -16.88 3.91
N ASP A 145 -18.71 -15.58 3.94
CA ASP A 145 -19.00 -14.81 2.73
C ASP A 145 -17.77 -14.80 1.80
N CYS A 146 -16.58 -14.68 2.37
CA CYS A 146 -15.33 -14.77 1.62
C CYS A 146 -15.09 -16.20 1.12
N LEU A 147 -15.24 -17.20 2.00
CA LEU A 147 -14.97 -18.61 1.67
C LEU A 147 -15.89 -19.19 0.59
N ASP A 148 -17.16 -18.75 0.58
CA ASP A 148 -18.17 -19.17 -0.40
C ASP A 148 -18.22 -18.29 -1.65
N SER A 149 -17.49 -17.17 -1.65
CA SER A 149 -17.28 -16.39 -2.87
C SER A 149 -16.66 -17.25 -3.96
N TYR A 150 -17.17 -17.12 -5.18
CA TYR A 150 -16.76 -17.92 -6.31
C TYR A 150 -16.53 -17.10 -7.57
N PHE A 151 -15.67 -17.64 -8.43
CA PHE A 151 -15.31 -17.05 -9.71
C PHE A 151 -15.40 -18.09 -10.81
N PHE A 152 -15.56 -17.62 -12.05
CA PHE A 152 -15.57 -18.48 -13.23
C PHE A 152 -14.28 -18.32 -14.03
N PHE A 153 -13.69 -19.44 -14.42
CA PHE A 153 -12.49 -19.49 -15.26
C PHE A 153 -12.69 -20.48 -16.40
N HIS A 154 -11.95 -20.30 -17.50
CA HIS A 154 -11.79 -21.35 -18.49
C HIS A 154 -10.57 -22.19 -18.12
N ASN A 155 -10.73 -23.51 -18.09
CA ASN A 155 -9.62 -24.44 -17.88
C ASN A 155 -8.83 -24.70 -19.18
N GLU A 156 -7.83 -25.58 -19.13
CA GLU A 156 -6.97 -25.95 -20.25
C GLU A 156 -7.70 -26.65 -21.41
N LYS A 157 -8.93 -27.14 -21.15
CA LYS A 157 -9.83 -27.76 -22.13
C LYS A 157 -10.90 -26.81 -22.63
N SER A 158 -10.76 -25.50 -22.35
CA SER A 158 -11.73 -24.47 -22.70
C SER A 158 -13.12 -24.67 -22.07
N GLN A 159 -13.19 -25.35 -20.93
CA GLN A 159 -14.44 -25.55 -20.19
C GLN A 159 -14.58 -24.47 -19.13
N LEU A 160 -15.79 -23.91 -19.00
CA LEU A 160 -16.12 -22.98 -17.93
C LEU A 160 -16.23 -23.74 -16.60
N VAL A 161 -15.37 -23.40 -15.65
CA VAL A 161 -15.33 -23.98 -14.31
C VAL A 161 -15.60 -22.91 -13.26
N ARG A 162 -16.31 -23.30 -12.19
CA ARG A 162 -16.56 -22.46 -11.02
C ARG A 162 -15.60 -22.87 -9.91
N ILE A 163 -14.89 -21.92 -9.32
CA ILE A 163 -13.93 -22.13 -8.24
C ILE A 163 -14.33 -21.25 -7.05
N LYS A 164 -14.36 -21.80 -5.83
CA LYS A 164 -14.56 -21.01 -4.61
C LYS A 164 -13.23 -20.58 -4.00
N VAL A 165 -13.24 -19.49 -3.21
CA VAL A 165 -12.06 -19.07 -2.42
C VAL A 165 -11.58 -20.20 -1.50
N SER A 166 -12.51 -20.90 -0.85
CA SER A 166 -12.21 -22.06 0.02
C SER A 166 -11.46 -23.21 -0.69
N ASP A 167 -11.57 -23.32 -2.02
CA ASP A 167 -10.86 -24.34 -2.80
C ASP A 167 -9.38 -23.99 -3.01
N VAL A 168 -8.99 -22.71 -2.87
CA VAL A 168 -7.68 -22.19 -3.28
C VAL A 168 -6.80 -21.67 -2.13
N LEU A 169 -7.24 -21.81 -0.88
CA LEU A 169 -6.47 -21.32 0.29
C LEU A 169 -5.12 -22.06 0.51
N GLY A 170 -5.01 -23.29 0.00
CA GLY A 170 -3.84 -24.16 0.19
C GLY A 170 -3.24 -24.60 -1.13
N VAL A 171 -2.03 -24.11 -1.43
CA VAL A 171 -1.28 -24.40 -2.67
C VAL A 171 -1.05 -25.90 -2.89
N THR A 172 -0.96 -26.69 -1.81
CA THR A 172 -0.80 -28.16 -1.88
C THR A 172 -1.99 -28.86 -2.50
N LYS A 173 -3.22 -28.37 -2.28
CA LYS A 173 -4.43 -28.90 -2.96
C LYS A 173 -4.42 -28.60 -4.46
N LEU A 174 -3.78 -27.50 -4.84
CA LEU A 174 -3.62 -27.03 -6.22
C LEU A 174 -2.41 -27.66 -6.92
N LYS A 175 -1.66 -28.54 -6.24
CA LYS A 175 -0.53 -29.31 -6.78
C LYS A 175 0.64 -28.47 -7.29
N TYR A 176 0.86 -27.29 -6.68
CA TYR A 176 2.06 -26.51 -6.90
C TYR A 176 2.67 -26.06 -5.57
N THR A 177 3.92 -25.61 -5.64
CA THR A 177 4.63 -24.95 -4.54
C THR A 177 5.66 -23.99 -5.12
N TYR A 178 6.15 -23.08 -4.29
CA TYR A 178 7.26 -22.21 -4.63
C TYR A 178 8.59 -22.84 -4.25
N GLN A 179 9.62 -22.56 -5.05
CA GLN A 179 11.00 -22.84 -4.66
C GLN A 179 11.34 -22.04 -3.41
N TRP A 180 11.98 -22.69 -2.44
CA TRP A 180 12.50 -21.99 -1.26
C TRP A 180 13.61 -21.03 -1.66
N VAL A 181 13.45 -19.77 -1.24
CA VAL A 181 14.46 -18.72 -1.37
C VAL A 181 14.51 -17.90 -0.10
N LYS A 182 15.70 -17.41 0.25
CA LYS A 182 15.88 -16.53 1.41
C LYS A 182 15.11 -15.23 1.21
N ASN A 183 14.35 -14.82 2.23
CA ASN A 183 13.69 -13.52 2.28
C ASN A 183 14.59 -12.51 3.01
N PRO A 184 15.34 -11.63 2.31
CA PRO A 184 16.28 -10.70 2.95
C PRO A 184 15.60 -9.66 3.83
N TRP A 185 14.32 -9.36 3.56
CA TRP A 185 13.50 -8.39 4.29
C TRP A 185 12.97 -8.90 5.63
N PHE A 186 13.07 -10.20 5.93
CA PHE A 186 12.45 -10.76 7.13
C PHE A 186 12.95 -10.12 8.44
N ASN A 187 14.24 -9.78 8.51
CA ASN A 187 14.87 -9.13 9.67
C ASN A 187 15.27 -7.68 9.38
N ALA A 188 14.70 -7.06 8.35
CA ALA A 188 15.06 -5.71 7.93
C ALA A 188 14.22 -4.63 8.63
N ARG A 189 14.03 -4.78 9.95
CA ARG A 189 13.30 -3.80 10.78
C ARG A 189 14.00 -2.45 10.72
N PRO A 190 13.34 -1.39 10.22
CA PRO A 190 13.94 -0.06 10.14
C PRO A 190 14.23 0.53 11.51
N LYS A 191 15.22 1.41 11.59
CA LYS A 191 15.59 2.13 12.81
C LYS A 191 15.00 3.55 12.80
N PRO A 192 14.81 4.16 13.97
CA PRO A 192 14.46 5.58 14.05
C PRO A 192 15.46 6.43 13.24
N SER A 193 14.94 7.37 12.46
CA SER A 193 15.74 8.25 11.60
C SER A 193 16.66 9.17 12.40
N VAL A 194 16.25 9.49 13.64
CA VAL A 194 17.02 10.25 14.62
C VAL A 194 16.92 9.59 16.01
N PRO A 195 17.87 9.84 16.92
CA PRO A 195 17.74 9.42 18.31
C PRO A 195 16.45 9.94 18.96
N LEU A 196 15.77 9.07 19.73
CA LEU A 196 14.45 9.36 20.31
C LEU A 196 14.40 10.63 21.18
N HIS A 197 15.46 10.89 21.95
CA HIS A 197 15.55 12.12 22.75
C HIS A 197 15.57 13.40 21.90
N ILE A 198 16.14 13.34 20.69
CA ILE A 198 16.15 14.47 19.73
C ILE A 198 14.76 14.62 19.11
N ALA A 199 14.11 13.51 18.75
CA ALA A 199 12.73 13.54 18.24
C ALA A 199 11.78 14.18 19.26
N ARG A 200 11.79 13.70 20.51
CA ARG A 200 10.95 14.24 21.59
C ARG A 200 11.20 15.73 21.84
N HIS A 201 12.45 16.14 21.98
CA HIS A 201 12.79 17.55 22.17
C HIS A 201 12.30 18.44 21.01
N THR A 202 12.36 17.93 19.76
CA THR A 202 11.83 18.64 18.59
C THR A 202 10.31 18.79 18.64
N LEU A 203 9.60 17.75 19.06
CA LEU A 203 8.15 17.79 19.24
C LEU A 203 7.73 18.74 20.37
N ASP A 204 8.41 18.72 21.51
CA ASP A 204 8.13 19.62 22.64
C ASP A 204 8.32 21.10 22.23
N MET A 205 9.36 21.41 21.46
CA MET A 205 9.56 22.76 20.92
C MET A 205 8.44 23.18 19.97
N ARG A 206 7.85 22.24 19.22
CA ARG A 206 6.73 22.50 18.31
C ARG A 206 5.45 22.79 19.10
N ASP A 207 5.14 21.99 20.11
CA ASP A 207 3.95 22.17 20.95
C ASP A 207 4.01 23.50 21.71
N ASN A 208 5.17 23.85 22.24
CA ASN A 208 5.37 25.14 22.91
C ASN A 208 5.24 26.35 21.96
N ASN A 209 5.67 26.22 20.71
CA ASN A 209 5.46 27.28 19.70
C ASN A 209 3.99 27.38 19.26
N ASN A 210 3.27 26.26 19.22
CA ASN A 210 1.84 26.22 18.90
C ASN A 210 0.94 26.77 20.02
N GLN A 211 1.40 26.80 21.28
CA GLN A 211 0.66 27.45 22.38
C GLN A 211 0.53 28.98 22.22
N ASN A 212 1.31 29.60 21.32
CA ASN A 212 1.17 31.02 20.94
C ASN A 212 0.36 31.22 19.64
N GLY A 213 -0.22 30.15 19.07
CA GLY A 213 -1.12 30.16 17.91
C GLY A 213 -2.51 29.61 18.27
N LEU A 214 -3.57 30.13 17.64
CA LEU A 214 -4.96 29.82 18.01
C LEU A 214 -5.27 28.30 18.02
N PRO A 215 -6.18 27.85 18.92
CA PRO A 215 -6.69 26.48 18.89
C PRO A 215 -7.60 26.31 17.66
N LEU A 216 -7.13 25.59 16.63
CA LEU A 216 -7.95 25.28 15.47
C LEU A 216 -8.88 24.10 15.78
N SER A 217 -10.11 24.42 16.16
CA SER A 217 -11.24 23.51 15.99
C SER A 217 -11.61 23.42 14.50
N SER A 218 -11.83 22.21 14.01
CA SER A 218 -12.51 21.84 12.76
C SER A 218 -11.84 22.21 11.42
N ASN A 219 -11.60 21.16 10.63
CA ASN A 219 -11.67 21.08 9.17
C ASN A 219 -10.61 21.73 8.27
N ASN A 220 -9.48 22.22 8.79
CA ASN A 220 -8.35 22.60 7.93
C ASN A 220 -7.03 22.10 8.52
N ILE A 221 -6.41 21.12 7.86
CA ILE A 221 -5.08 20.60 8.19
C ILE A 221 -4.04 21.59 7.65
N THR A 222 -3.32 22.26 8.55
CA THR A 222 -2.18 23.11 8.21
C THR A 222 -0.91 22.27 8.22
N LEU A 223 -0.26 22.13 7.06
CA LEU A 223 1.09 21.58 6.91
C LEU A 223 2.09 22.75 6.96
N ASP A 224 2.93 22.81 7.98
CA ASP A 224 4.05 23.75 8.02
C ASP A 224 5.29 23.08 8.65
N PHE A 225 6.44 23.25 8.00
CA PHE A 225 7.69 22.52 8.23
C PHE A 225 8.70 23.38 8.99
N GLY A 226 9.08 22.94 10.20
CA GLY A 226 10.23 23.45 10.96
C GLY A 226 11.52 22.65 10.70
N PRO A 227 12.71 23.16 11.06
CA PRO A 227 13.95 22.78 10.41
C PRO A 227 14.64 21.52 10.96
N LYS A 228 15.23 20.75 10.04
CA LYS A 228 16.30 19.71 10.18
C LYS A 228 15.92 18.25 10.45
N VAL A 229 14.70 17.83 10.16
CA VAL A 229 14.49 16.57 9.42
C VAL A 229 13.67 16.98 8.22
N ASP A 230 14.20 16.76 7.02
CA ASP A 230 13.40 16.98 5.82
C ASP A 230 12.35 15.87 5.79
N GLU A 231 11.17 16.12 6.37
CA GLU A 231 10.05 15.16 6.41
C GLU A 231 9.65 14.71 5.00
N THR A 232 10.04 15.47 3.95
CA THR A 232 9.91 15.07 2.55
C THR A 232 10.91 13.99 2.11
N LYS A 233 11.83 13.57 2.99
CA LYS A 233 12.82 12.50 2.77
C LYS A 233 12.60 11.26 3.64
N ILE A 234 11.62 11.24 4.55
CA ILE A 234 11.30 10.01 5.29
C ILE A 234 10.74 8.98 4.30
N GLY A 235 11.49 7.90 4.12
CA GLY A 235 11.12 6.76 3.30
C GLY A 235 11.02 5.45 4.11
N PRO A 236 10.74 4.33 3.44
CA PRO A 236 10.59 3.01 4.07
C PRO A 236 11.75 2.58 4.97
N GLU A 237 12.96 3.10 4.74
CA GLU A 237 14.17 2.87 5.51
C GLU A 237 14.16 3.50 6.91
N SER A 238 13.23 4.41 7.18
CA SER A 238 13.05 5.08 8.47
C SER A 238 11.91 4.43 9.25
N ARG A 239 12.03 4.37 10.58
CA ARG A 239 11.00 3.76 11.43
C ARG A 239 9.68 4.54 11.43
N GLU A 240 9.77 5.85 11.28
CA GLU A 240 8.68 6.81 11.25
C GLU A 240 7.76 6.62 10.02
N PHE A 241 8.23 5.89 9.00
CA PHE A 241 7.41 5.53 7.86
C PHE A 241 6.37 4.47 8.25
N ALA A 242 5.11 4.90 8.33
CA ALA A 242 3.98 4.03 8.68
C ALA A 242 3.41 3.26 7.48
N GLY A 243 3.61 3.75 6.25
CA GLY A 243 3.07 3.14 5.05
C GLY A 243 2.95 4.07 3.86
N THR A 244 2.38 3.54 2.79
CA THR A 244 2.23 4.23 1.49
C THR A 244 0.86 3.95 0.92
N PHE A 245 0.40 4.87 0.08
CA PHE A 245 -0.85 4.73 -0.67
C PHE A 245 -0.59 5.08 -2.14
N VAL A 246 -0.90 4.13 -3.03
CA VAL A 246 -0.89 4.33 -4.47
C VAL A 246 -2.20 3.85 -5.07
N TYR A 247 -2.81 4.74 -5.84
CA TYR A 247 -4.00 4.44 -6.62
C TYR A 247 -3.61 4.12 -8.07
N MET A 248 -4.11 2.97 -8.55
CA MET A 248 -3.97 2.57 -9.95
C MET A 248 -5.21 2.92 -10.76
N PRO A 249 -5.08 3.58 -11.92
CA PRO A 249 -6.21 3.85 -12.81
C PRO A 249 -6.83 2.54 -13.33
N ARG A 250 -8.12 2.32 -13.05
CA ARG A 250 -8.85 1.13 -13.52
C ARG A 250 -9.27 1.18 -15.00
N GLY A 251 -8.93 2.25 -15.73
CA GLY A 251 -9.19 2.40 -17.18
C GLY A 251 -10.65 2.46 -17.62
N VAL A 252 -11.63 2.25 -16.73
CA VAL A 252 -13.05 2.37 -17.04
C VAL A 252 -13.46 3.84 -16.99
N ARG A 253 -13.44 4.52 -18.15
CA ARG A 253 -14.21 5.74 -18.36
C ARG A 253 -15.68 5.34 -18.54
N LEU A 254 -16.52 5.63 -17.56
CA LEU A 254 -17.97 5.59 -17.77
C LEU A 254 -18.32 6.74 -18.72
N VAL A 255 -18.43 6.44 -20.02
CA VAL A 255 -18.98 7.38 -21.02
C VAL A 255 -20.45 7.04 -21.15
N MET A 256 -21.31 7.77 -20.43
CA MET A 256 -22.77 7.59 -20.58
C MET A 256 -23.29 8.37 -21.80
N ASN A 257 -22.61 9.44 -22.22
CA ASN A 257 -22.88 10.20 -23.45
C ASN A 257 -21.58 10.77 -24.05
N GLU A 258 -21.57 10.98 -25.37
CA GLU A 258 -20.45 11.60 -26.10
C GLU A 258 -20.29 13.07 -25.64
N GLY A 259 -19.28 13.34 -24.80
CA GLY A 259 -18.99 14.67 -24.26
C GLY A 259 -19.00 14.78 -22.72
N ASP A 260 -19.59 13.81 -22.01
CA ASP A 260 -19.63 13.84 -20.53
C ASP A 260 -18.42 13.12 -19.94
N THR A 261 -17.50 13.88 -19.36
CA THR A 261 -16.40 13.33 -18.55
C THR A 261 -16.89 13.26 -17.09
N ILE A 262 -17.47 12.13 -16.68
CA ILE A 262 -17.84 11.95 -15.27
C ILE A 262 -16.56 11.64 -14.49
N ASN A 263 -16.05 12.64 -13.76
CA ASN A 263 -15.02 12.45 -12.74
C ASN A 263 -15.67 11.74 -11.54
N VAL A 264 -15.70 10.40 -11.55
CA VAL A 264 -16.22 9.62 -10.42
C VAL A 264 -15.24 9.75 -9.25
N LYS A 265 -15.62 10.52 -8.22
CA LYS A 265 -14.92 10.51 -6.94
C LYS A 265 -15.04 9.12 -6.32
N ARG A 266 -13.91 8.47 -6.05
CA ARG A 266 -13.87 7.18 -5.34
C ARG A 266 -13.34 7.36 -3.95
N LYS A 267 -14.08 6.84 -2.97
CA LYS A 267 -13.69 6.81 -1.57
C LYS A 267 -13.02 5.46 -1.29
N THR A 268 -11.78 5.49 -0.85
CA THR A 268 -11.03 4.30 -0.38
C THR A 268 -10.62 4.50 1.07
N LYS A 269 -10.34 3.41 1.81
CA LYS A 269 -9.88 3.40 3.20
C LYS A 269 -8.46 2.84 3.27
N LEU A 270 -7.55 3.57 3.91
CA LEU A 270 -6.22 3.06 4.27
C LEU A 270 -6.24 2.58 5.72
N LYS A 271 -5.83 1.33 5.95
CA LYS A 271 -5.55 0.80 7.29
C LYS A 271 -4.05 0.54 7.45
N LEU A 272 -3.44 1.13 8.48
CA LEU A 272 -2.03 0.91 8.81
C LEU A 272 -1.91 0.29 10.20
N GLY A 273 -1.19 -0.84 10.29
CA GLY A 273 -0.74 -1.44 11.54
C GLY A 273 0.48 -0.70 12.06
N ILE A 274 0.36 -0.05 13.21
CA ILE A 274 1.41 0.84 13.76
C ILE A 274 1.89 0.45 15.15
N SER A 275 1.42 -0.65 15.75
CA SER A 275 1.77 -1.01 17.13
C SER A 275 3.29 -1.13 17.33
N GLU A 276 3.96 -1.82 16.39
CA GLU A 276 5.42 -1.97 16.43
C GLU A 276 6.14 -0.63 16.19
N LEU A 277 5.52 0.28 15.43
CA LEU A 277 6.06 1.62 15.17
C LEU A 277 6.01 2.47 16.43
N LEU A 278 4.89 2.42 17.15
CA LEU A 278 4.73 3.12 18.43
C LEU A 278 5.72 2.61 19.47
N GLU A 279 5.89 1.28 19.59
CA GLU A 279 6.88 0.67 20.48
C GLU A 279 8.31 1.15 20.17
N ASP A 280 8.72 1.13 18.90
CA ASP A 280 10.09 1.51 18.50
C ASP A 280 10.40 2.99 18.65
N LEU A 281 9.36 3.83 18.62
CA LEU A 281 9.48 5.27 18.82
C LEU A 281 9.21 5.68 20.28
N GLU A 282 8.98 4.72 21.18
CA GLU A 282 8.56 4.94 22.57
C GLU A 282 7.34 5.88 22.67
N ALA A 283 6.37 5.71 21.77
CA ALA A 283 5.16 6.54 21.65
C ALA A 283 3.87 5.76 21.97
N ASP A 284 3.98 4.53 22.46
CA ASP A 284 2.86 3.66 22.83
C ASP A 284 2.11 4.12 24.09
N GLY A 285 2.77 4.91 24.94
CA GLY A 285 2.17 5.56 26.11
C GLY A 285 1.70 6.99 25.90
N ASP A 286 1.92 7.57 24.71
CA ASP A 286 1.61 8.97 24.44
C ASP A 286 0.11 9.18 24.21
N GLU A 287 -0.45 10.28 24.75
CA GLU A 287 -1.87 10.62 24.55
C GLU A 287 -2.16 11.02 23.10
N ASN A 288 -1.18 11.62 22.41
CA ASN A 288 -1.30 12.11 21.05
C ASN A 288 -0.04 11.75 20.26
N ILE A 289 -0.21 11.50 18.95
CA ILE A 289 0.90 11.33 18.02
C ILE A 289 0.76 12.31 16.86
N TRP A 290 1.90 12.72 16.31
CA TRP A 290 1.96 13.53 15.11
C TRP A 290 1.92 12.66 13.86
N VAL A 291 1.06 13.02 12.91
CA VAL A 291 0.93 12.31 11.63
C VAL A 291 1.23 13.28 10.51
N THR A 292 2.32 13.03 9.78
CA THR A 292 2.66 13.78 8.57
C THR A 292 2.21 12.99 7.34
N LEU A 293 1.45 13.65 6.46
CA LEU A 293 1.04 13.11 5.18
C LEU A 293 1.81 13.82 4.07
N VAL A 294 2.59 13.05 3.29
CA VAL A 294 3.46 13.60 2.24
C VAL A 294 2.88 13.25 0.88
N PRO A 295 2.22 14.18 0.16
CA PRO A 295 1.73 13.92 -1.19
C PRO A 295 2.91 13.69 -2.15
N ARG A 296 2.82 12.64 -2.98
CA ARG A 296 3.82 12.28 -3.99
C ARG A 296 3.20 12.17 -5.39
N GLY A 297 3.99 12.34 -6.44
CA GLY A 297 3.54 12.04 -7.81
C GLY A 297 2.47 12.96 -8.39
N GLY A 298 2.33 14.18 -7.89
CA GLY A 298 1.30 15.12 -8.35
C GLY A 298 -0.13 14.75 -7.96
N THR A 299 -0.32 13.66 -7.20
CA THR A 299 -1.64 13.17 -6.76
C THR A 299 -2.30 14.05 -5.70
N GLY A 300 -1.50 14.89 -5.02
CA GLY A 300 -1.98 15.80 -3.97
C GLY A 300 -2.93 16.91 -4.44
N VAL A 301 -3.00 17.19 -5.74
CA VAL A 301 -3.86 18.27 -6.27
C VAL A 301 -5.36 17.90 -6.23
N ASN A 302 -5.68 16.60 -6.23
CA ASN A 302 -7.06 16.09 -6.32
C ASN A 302 -7.39 15.03 -5.24
N THR A 303 -6.61 14.99 -4.16
CA THR A 303 -6.81 14.07 -3.04
C THR A 303 -7.38 14.84 -1.85
N THR A 304 -8.52 14.41 -1.32
CA THR A 304 -9.06 14.91 -0.05
C THR A 304 -9.02 13.81 1.00
N ILE A 305 -8.97 14.19 2.27
CA ILE A 305 -8.98 13.25 3.39
C ILE A 305 -10.12 13.63 4.31
N ASP A 306 -11.08 12.71 4.45
CA ASP A 306 -12.31 12.95 5.23
C ASP A 306 -12.04 12.96 6.75
N GLY A 307 -10.98 12.29 7.19
CA GLY A 307 -10.58 12.20 8.59
C GLY A 307 -9.59 11.07 8.84
N PHE A 308 -9.00 11.03 10.03
CA PHE A 308 -8.17 9.94 10.50
C PHE A 308 -8.51 9.53 11.93
N GLY A 309 -8.24 8.27 12.28
CA GLY A 309 -8.47 7.74 13.63
C GLY A 309 -7.49 6.62 14.01
N LEU A 310 -7.24 6.48 15.31
CA LEU A 310 -6.50 5.39 15.92
C LEU A 310 -7.46 4.50 16.69
N ASN A 311 -7.51 3.23 16.32
CA ASN A 311 -8.36 2.23 16.96
C ASN A 311 -7.50 1.06 17.41
N THR A 312 -7.74 0.56 18.61
CA THR A 312 -7.19 -0.72 19.05
C THR A 312 -7.91 -1.84 18.32
N CYS A 313 -7.14 -2.78 17.79
CA CYS A 313 -7.69 -3.96 17.15
C CYS A 313 -7.40 -5.12 18.10
N ASN A 314 -8.40 -5.61 18.86
CA ASN A 314 -8.21 -6.66 19.86
C ASN A 314 -7.41 -7.85 19.31
N GLU A 315 -6.49 -8.41 20.09
CA GLU A 315 -5.79 -9.63 19.73
C GLU A 315 -6.77 -10.81 19.82
N ASP A 316 -6.99 -11.51 18.71
CA ASP A 316 -7.74 -12.77 18.66
C ASP A 316 -6.80 -13.95 18.92
#